data_AF-A0A645GLA2-F1
#
_entry.id   AF-A0A645GLA2-F1
#
_cell.length_a   1.000
_cell.length_b   1.000
_cell.length_c   1.000
_cell.angle_alpha   90.00
_cell.angle_beta   90.00
_cell.angle_gamma   90.00
#
_symmetry.space_group_name_H-M   'P 1'
#
loop_
_entity.id
_entity.type
_entity.pdbx_description
1 polymer ?
#
loop_
_entity_poly.entity_id
_entity_poly.type
_entity_poly.pdbx_seq_one_letter_code
_entity_poly.pdbx_strand_id
1 'polypeptide(L)'
;MHLLNVTVKGADLIRLILEMEKNRNFLRNFPMNGMGFRGKIFGQIVYNGITYDEVNHQVLFQNQPINEKERYSFTTVDHFMFVPFFPTIEIAGENEFLFPEFIRSVVGDYLKAHYPIK
;
A
#
# COMPACT_ATOMS: atom_id res chain seq x y z
N MET A 1 9.26 0.11 -9.94
CA MET A 1 8.56 -0.23 -8.69
C MET A 1 8.60 -1.73 -8.51
N HIS A 2 9.21 -2.15 -7.41
CA HIS A 2 9.18 -3.50 -6.89
C HIS A 2 8.09 -3.60 -5.83
N LEU A 3 7.76 -4.83 -5.44
CA LEU A 3 6.86 -5.05 -4.31
C LEU A 3 7.64 -4.94 -3.00
N LEU A 4 6.94 -4.49 -1.98
CA LEU A 4 7.43 -4.31 -0.63
C LEU A 4 6.44 -4.98 0.32
N ASN A 5 6.91 -5.97 1.07
CA ASN A 5 6.18 -6.49 2.21
C ASN A 5 6.47 -5.63 3.44
N VAL A 6 5.42 -5.20 4.11
CA VAL A 6 5.49 -4.35 5.29
C VAL A 6 4.77 -5.06 6.42
N THR A 7 5.43 -5.23 7.56
CA THR A 7 4.80 -5.70 8.80
C THR A 7 4.86 -4.62 9.87
N VAL A 8 3.71 -4.29 10.45
CA VAL A 8 3.54 -3.23 11.46
C VAL A 8 2.63 -3.70 12.58
N LYS A 9 2.64 -3.00 13.72
CA LYS A 9 1.61 -3.18 14.76
C LYS A 9 0.26 -2.64 14.27
N GLY A 10 -0.84 -3.12 14.86
CA GLY A 10 -2.18 -2.66 14.52
C GLY A 10 -2.35 -1.15 14.66
N ALA A 11 -1.79 -0.54 15.72
CA ALA A 11 -1.82 0.91 15.91
C ALA A 11 -1.15 1.68 14.75
N ASP A 12 -0.04 1.14 14.23
CA ASP A 12 0.69 1.71 13.11
C ASP A 12 -0.04 1.47 11.78
N LEU A 13 -0.68 0.32 11.59
CA LEU A 13 -1.56 0.09 10.44
C LEU A 13 -2.70 1.11 10.41
N ILE A 14 -3.36 1.34 11.55
CA ILE A 14 -4.40 2.36 11.66
C ILE A 14 -3.84 3.74 11.28
N ARG A 15 -2.70 4.13 11.88
CA ARG A 15 -2.03 5.40 11.58
C ARG A 15 -1.71 5.55 10.10
N LEU A 16 -1.16 4.52 9.46
CA LEU A 16 -0.84 4.50 8.05
C LEU A 16 -2.08 4.73 7.17
N ILE A 17 -3.19 4.05 7.47
CA ILE A 17 -4.43 4.24 6.71
C ILE A 17 -4.96 5.66 6.91
N LEU A 18 -4.91 6.21 8.12
CA LEU A 18 -5.30 7.61 8.35
C LEU A 18 -4.39 8.61 7.61
N GLU A 19 -3.08 8.35 7.51
CA GLU A 19 -2.16 9.13 6.65
C GLU A 19 -2.58 9.06 5.18
N MET A 20 -2.95 7.88 4.69
CA MET A 20 -3.44 7.69 3.32
C MET A 20 -4.76 8.43 3.07
N GLU A 21 -5.74 8.31 3.96
CA GLU A 21 -7.03 8.98 3.83
C GLU A 21 -6.91 10.50 3.89
N LYS A 22 -6.07 11.01 4.80
CA LYS A 22 -5.78 12.44 4.89
C LYS A 22 -5.22 13.00 3.58
N ASN A 23 -4.36 12.23 2.89
CA ASN A 23 -3.72 12.67 1.66
C ASN A 23 -4.48 12.29 0.38
N ARG A 24 -5.50 11.41 0.46
CA ARG A 24 -6.18 10.78 -0.69
C ARG A 24 -6.60 11.75 -1.79
N ASN A 25 -7.32 12.82 -1.42
CA ASN A 25 -7.85 13.78 -2.40
C ASN A 25 -6.76 14.64 -3.04
N PHE A 26 -5.74 15.01 -2.27
CA PHE A 26 -4.58 15.75 -2.76
C PHE A 26 -3.76 14.91 -3.74
N LEU A 27 -3.45 13.66 -3.36
CA LEU A 27 -2.61 12.77 -4.15
C LEU A 27 -3.25 12.38 -5.49
N ARG A 28 -4.58 12.34 -5.57
CA ARG A 28 -5.28 11.97 -6.81
C ARG A 28 -4.77 12.68 -8.07
N ASN A 29 -4.41 13.96 -7.94
CA ASN A 29 -3.91 14.79 -9.04
C ASN A 29 -2.48 15.30 -8.81
N PHE A 30 -1.79 14.84 -7.76
CA PHE A 30 -0.44 15.31 -7.42
C PHE A 30 0.56 14.90 -8.51
N PRO A 31 1.25 15.84 -9.18
CA PRO A 31 2.25 15.51 -10.19
C PRO A 31 3.41 14.76 -9.58
N MET A 32 3.79 13.63 -10.18
CA MET A 32 4.85 12.80 -9.64
C MET A 32 5.61 12.06 -10.74
N ASN A 33 6.93 12.07 -10.66
CA ASN A 33 7.85 11.41 -11.58
C ASN A 33 9.07 10.88 -10.80
N GLY A 34 9.77 9.87 -11.34
CA GLY A 34 11.01 9.33 -10.75
C GLY A 34 10.83 8.02 -9.98
N MET A 35 11.92 7.49 -9.39
CA MET A 35 11.93 6.26 -8.57
C MET A 35 11.23 5.04 -9.22
N GLY A 36 11.38 4.89 -10.54
CA GLY A 36 10.75 3.80 -11.29
C GLY A 36 9.22 3.92 -11.45
N PHE A 37 8.62 5.04 -11.05
CA PHE A 37 7.25 5.44 -11.40
C PHE A 37 7.22 5.91 -12.85
N ARG A 38 6.22 5.43 -13.61
CA ARG A 38 6.06 5.74 -15.05
C ARG A 38 4.80 6.56 -15.38
N GLY A 39 4.04 6.96 -14.35
CA GLY A 39 2.88 7.84 -14.50
C GLY A 39 3.26 9.32 -14.59
N LYS A 40 2.24 10.19 -14.64
CA LYS A 40 2.40 11.66 -14.60
C LYS A 40 1.87 12.27 -13.29
N ILE A 41 0.89 11.62 -12.67
CA ILE A 41 0.27 11.97 -11.40
C ILE A 41 0.25 10.74 -10.50
N PHE A 42 0.24 10.92 -9.17
CA PHE A 42 0.23 9.82 -8.20
C PHE A 42 -0.96 8.88 -8.39
N GLY A 43 -2.17 9.44 -8.53
CA GLY A 43 -3.39 8.68 -8.80
C GLY A 43 -4.14 8.24 -7.54
N GLN A 44 -4.92 7.18 -7.65
CA GLN A 44 -5.80 6.73 -6.56
C GLN A 44 -5.13 5.69 -5.67
N ILE A 45 -5.34 5.82 -4.36
CA ILE A 45 -5.02 4.77 -3.39
C ILE A 45 -6.15 3.75 -3.41
N VAL A 46 -5.83 2.46 -3.55
CA VAL A 46 -6.79 1.37 -3.55
C VAL A 46 -6.34 0.33 -2.55
N TYR A 47 -7.29 -0.21 -1.78
CA TYR A 47 -7.06 -1.23 -0.79
C TYR A 47 -7.62 -2.57 -1.22
N ASN A 48 -6.95 -3.64 -0.82
CA ASN A 48 -7.50 -4.98 -0.82
C ASN A 48 -7.42 -5.54 0.60
N GLY A 49 -8.54 -6.00 1.14
CA GLY A 49 -8.61 -6.50 2.52
C GLY A 49 -8.54 -5.41 3.60
N ILE A 50 -8.46 -4.12 3.26
CA ILE A 50 -8.56 -3.01 4.22
C ILE A 50 -9.77 -2.16 3.85
N THR A 51 -10.57 -1.81 4.85
CA THR A 51 -11.71 -0.90 4.70
C THR A 51 -11.56 0.24 5.69
N TYR A 52 -11.84 1.46 5.23
CA TYR A 52 -11.92 2.64 6.08
C TYR A 52 -13.38 3.10 6.14
N ASP A 53 -13.92 3.18 7.34
CA ASP A 53 -15.22 3.78 7.63
C ASP A 53 -15.00 5.28 7.90
N GLU A 54 -15.38 6.10 6.92
CA GLU A 54 -15.26 7.57 7.00
C GLU A 54 -16.15 8.19 8.08
N VAL A 55 -17.26 7.54 8.45
CA VAL A 55 -18.24 8.07 9.43
C VAL A 55 -17.71 7.84 10.85
N ASN A 56 -17.20 6.65 11.12
CA ASN A 56 -16.73 6.26 12.45
C ASN A 56 -15.20 6.41 12.63
N HIS A 57 -14.48 6.79 11.57
CA HIS A 57 -13.01 6.83 11.52
C HIS A 57 -12.36 5.49 11.90
N GLN A 58 -12.98 4.37 11.50
CA GLN A 58 -12.51 3.03 11.85
C GLN A 58 -11.81 2.38 10.66
N VAL A 59 -10.71 1.66 10.95
CA VAL A 59 -9.99 0.85 9.97
C VAL A 59 -10.25 -0.61 10.28
N LEU A 60 -10.71 -1.35 9.27
CA LEU A 60 -10.93 -2.79 9.34
C LEU A 60 -9.89 -3.51 8.48
N PHE A 61 -9.38 -4.63 8.99
CA PHE A 61 -8.53 -5.56 8.26
C PHE A 61 -9.28 -6.87 8.08
N GLN A 62 -9.45 -7.31 6.83
CA GLN A 62 -10.26 -8.48 6.45
C GLN A 62 -11.66 -8.43 7.07
N ASN A 63 -12.31 -7.26 7.00
CA ASN A 63 -13.63 -6.97 7.59
C ASN A 63 -13.71 -7.16 9.12
N GLN A 64 -12.58 -7.15 9.82
CA GLN A 64 -12.53 -7.24 11.29
C GLN A 64 -11.84 -5.99 11.87
N PRO A 65 -12.25 -5.53 13.07
CA PRO A 65 -11.53 -4.48 13.78
C PRO A 65 -10.07 -4.85 14.00
N ILE A 66 -9.18 -3.88 13.82
CA ILE A 66 -7.75 -4.05 14.11
C ILE A 66 -7.53 -4.07 15.62
N ASN A 67 -6.77 -5.07 16.09
CA ASN A 67 -6.21 -5.05 17.43
C ASN A 67 -4.89 -4.31 17.42
N GLU A 68 -4.81 -3.18 18.12
CA GLU A 68 -3.65 -2.29 18.13
C GLU A 68 -2.32 -2.98 18.50
N LYS A 69 -2.36 -4.05 19.30
CA LYS A 69 -1.18 -4.75 19.80
C LYS A 69 -0.70 -5.87 18.89
N GLU A 70 -1.56 -6.37 18.02
CA GLU A 70 -1.24 -7.46 17.09
C GLU A 70 -0.41 -6.94 15.91
N ARG A 71 0.25 -7.87 15.21
CA ARG A 71 1.04 -7.56 14.01
C ARG A 71 0.26 -7.88 12.74
N TYR A 72 0.35 -7.00 11.77
CA TYR A 72 -0.31 -7.11 10.47
C TYR A 72 0.70 -6.94 9.37
N SER A 73 0.59 -7.78 8.34
CA SER A 73 1.43 -7.74 7.15
C SER A 73 0.58 -7.40 5.93
N PHE A 74 1.12 -6.54 5.07
CA PHE A 74 0.53 -6.22 3.77
C PHE A 74 1.63 -6.02 2.73
N THR A 75 1.26 -6.20 1.46
CA THR A 75 2.15 -5.93 0.33
C THR A 75 1.75 -4.62 -0.33
N THR A 76 2.73 -3.77 -0.64
CA THR A 76 2.57 -2.54 -1.41
C THR A 76 3.72 -2.41 -2.43
N VAL A 77 3.84 -1.27 -3.10
CA VAL A 77 5.01 -0.93 -3.92
C VAL A 77 6.06 -0.19 -3.08
N ASP A 78 7.33 -0.47 -3.36
CA ASP A 78 8.50 0.22 -2.77
C ASP A 78 8.37 1.75 -2.74
N HIS A 79 7.73 2.30 -3.77
CA HIS A 79 7.49 3.72 -3.91
C HIS A 79 6.75 4.36 -2.71
N PHE A 80 5.86 3.64 -2.02
CA PHE A 80 5.12 4.19 -0.88
C PHE A 80 6.03 4.46 0.33
N MET A 81 7.15 3.75 0.46
CA MET A 81 8.15 4.01 1.48
C MET A 81 8.92 5.31 1.21
N PHE A 82 9.20 5.63 -0.06
CA PHE A 82 10.10 6.73 -0.41
C PHE A 82 9.42 8.10 -0.56
N VAL A 83 8.09 8.12 -0.61
CA VAL A 83 7.33 9.38 -0.67
C VAL A 83 7.05 9.91 0.73
N PRO A 84 7.02 11.24 0.95
CA PRO A 84 6.87 11.83 2.28
C PRO A 84 5.44 11.72 2.85
N PHE A 85 4.53 11.05 2.14
CA PHE A 85 3.11 11.00 2.48
C PHE A 85 2.74 9.89 3.46
N PHE A 86 3.57 8.83 3.56
CA PHE A 86 3.29 7.63 4.35
C PHE A 86 4.47 7.26 5.27
N PRO A 87 4.92 8.20 6.13
CA PRO A 87 6.13 8.01 6.94
C PRO A 87 6.03 6.81 7.90
N THR A 88 4.83 6.33 8.21
CA THR A 88 4.65 5.14 9.05
C THR A 88 5.34 3.90 8.47
N ILE A 89 5.41 3.74 7.14
CA ILE A 89 6.10 2.61 6.51
C ILE A 89 7.60 2.62 6.84
N GLU A 90 8.24 3.79 6.71
CA GLU A 90 9.68 3.95 6.98
C GLU A 90 10.00 3.83 8.47
N ILE A 91 9.20 4.46 9.33
CA ILE A 91 9.52 4.63 10.76
C ILE A 91 9.13 3.41 11.60
N ALA A 92 8.01 2.74 11.27
CA ALA A 92 7.45 1.66 12.08
C ALA A 92 7.39 0.31 11.35
N GLY A 93 7.64 0.28 10.04
CA GLY A 93 7.60 -0.94 9.24
C GLY A 93 8.82 -1.83 9.43
N GLU A 94 8.59 -3.12 9.64
CA GLU A 94 9.54 -4.16 9.24
C GLU A 94 9.34 -4.43 7.76
N ASN A 95 10.33 -4.02 6.96
CA ASN A 95 10.19 -3.88 5.52
C ASN A 95 11.06 -4.89 4.77
N GLU A 96 10.45 -5.71 3.93
CA GLU A 96 11.10 -6.72 3.10
C GLU A 96 10.85 -6.40 1.62
N PHE A 97 11.93 -6.11 0.88
CA PHE A 97 11.85 -5.90 -0.55
C PHE A 97 11.80 -7.22 -1.31
N LEU A 98 10.78 -7.39 -2.15
CA LEU A 98 10.58 -8.60 -2.94
C LEU A 98 11.31 -8.50 -4.29
N PHE A 99 12.61 -8.78 -4.26
CA PHE A 99 13.47 -8.84 -5.45
C PHE A 99 13.62 -10.29 -5.98
N PRO A 100 13.91 -10.47 -7.28
CA PRO A 100 14.21 -9.44 -8.30
C PRO A 100 12.96 -8.88 -9.01
N GLU A 101 11.76 -9.27 -8.59
CA GLU A 101 10.54 -9.05 -9.37
C GLU A 101 10.01 -7.61 -9.37
N PHE A 102 9.62 -7.13 -10.55
CA PHE A 102 8.85 -5.90 -10.68
C PHE A 102 7.36 -6.20 -10.56
N ILE A 103 6.56 -5.24 -10.07
CA ILE A 103 5.09 -5.38 -10.01
C ILE A 103 4.47 -5.80 -11.36
N ARG A 104 5.00 -5.27 -12.48
CA ARG A 104 4.53 -5.65 -13.83
C ARG A 104 4.75 -7.13 -14.15
N SER A 105 5.83 -7.72 -13.65
CA SER A 105 6.15 -9.14 -13.85
C SER A 105 5.18 -9.99 -13.03
N VAL A 106 5.04 -9.68 -11.74
CA VAL A 106 4.14 -10.40 -10.83
C VAL A 106 2.70 -10.39 -11.33
N VAL A 107 2.20 -9.23 -11.77
CA VAL A 107 0.84 -9.12 -12.35
C VAL A 107 0.75 -9.90 -13.67
N GLY A 108 1.77 -9.82 -14.52
CA GLY A 108 1.83 -10.57 -15.77
C GLY A 108 1.76 -12.07 -15.56
N ASP A 109 2.53 -12.60 -14.62
CA ASP A 109 2.54 -14.02 -14.27
C ASP A 109 1.22 -14.47 -13.65
N TYR A 110 0.64 -13.66 -12.77
CA TYR A 110 -0.69 -13.91 -12.22
C TYR A 110 -1.74 -14.03 -13.33
N LEU A 111 -1.76 -13.07 -14.27
CA LEU A 111 -2.70 -13.08 -15.38
C LEU A 111 -2.47 -14.28 -16.30
N LYS A 112 -1.21 -14.64 -16.59
CA LYS A 112 -0.87 -15.81 -17.41
C LYS A 112 -1.35 -17.12 -16.77
N ALA A 113 -1.23 -17.25 -15.45
CA ALA A 113 -1.65 -18.44 -14.71
C ALA A 113 -3.18 -18.58 -14.64
N HIS A 114 -3.92 -17.46 -14.50
CA HIS A 114 -5.37 -17.48 -14.28
C HIS A 114 -6.21 -17.26 -15.55
N TYR A 115 -5.63 -16.61 -16.56
CA TYR A 115 -6.29 -16.24 -17.82
C TYR A 115 -5.37 -16.53 -19.03
N PRO A 116 -4.98 -17.80 -19.27
CA PRO A 116 -4.06 -18.14 -20.36
C PRO A 116 -4.69 -17.83 -21.72
N ILE A 117 -3.98 -17.04 -22.53
CA ILE A 117 -4.36 -16.79 -23.92
C ILE A 117 -3.98 -18.04 -24.73
N LYS A 118 -4.93 -18.56 -25.51
CA LYS A 118 -4.74 -19.70 -26.41
C LYS A 118 -3.88 -19.35 -27.61
#